data_AF-A0A1E3SSC7-F1
#
_entry.id   AF-A0A1E3SSC7-F1
#
_cell.length_a   1.000
_cell.length_b   1.000
_cell.length_c   1.000
_cell.angle_alpha   90.00
_cell.angle_beta   90.00
_cell.angle_gamma   90.00
#
_symmetry.space_group_name_H-M   'P 1'
#
loop_
_entity.id
_entity.type
_entity.pdbx_description
1 polymer ?
#
loop_
_entity_poly.entity_id
_entity_poly.type
_entity_poly.pdbx_seq_one_letter_code
_entity_poly.pdbx_strand_id
1 'polypeptide(L)'
;MLGFEALPPEINSTRMYSCPGAGPLIAAATAWAALALELSPVAAGYGSIITELAGSRWLGPASVAMAAAALPYAGWLHASATQAEHTAAQCKEAAAAYELAFSMTMPPPVIAANRTLPPTLVAINFFGQNTPAIATTELHYVEMWIQDVAAMYGYAGSPAAASRLASFSQPQLTTEPAGLAAQHGAVVHAASTAAGSHQLTLSQLVSCSVSDLAAKSRTPHAVPRSPAAG
;
A
#
# COMPACT_ATOMS: atom_id res chain seq x y z
N MET A 1 -7.90 13.41 30.39
CA MET A 1 -6.45 13.61 30.23
C MET A 1 -6.19 15.09 30.47
N LEU A 2 -5.29 15.46 31.39
CA LEU A 2 -4.98 16.88 31.67
C LEU A 2 -4.17 17.45 30.48
N GLY A 3 -4.47 18.69 30.07
CA GLY A 3 -3.72 19.38 29.01
C GLY A 3 -2.31 19.78 29.47
N PHE A 4 -1.43 20.13 28.52
CA PHE A 4 -0.04 20.48 28.82
C PHE A 4 0.09 21.74 29.71
N GLU A 5 -0.90 22.64 29.65
CA GLU A 5 -1.03 23.84 30.46
C GLU A 5 -1.29 23.55 31.94
N ALA A 6 -1.83 22.38 32.28
CA ALA A 6 -2.05 21.97 33.67
C ALA A 6 -0.78 21.36 34.30
N LEU A 7 0.27 21.12 33.51
CA LEU A 7 1.54 20.56 33.96
C LEU A 7 2.58 21.69 34.09
N PRO A 8 3.30 21.79 35.22
CA PRO A 8 4.34 22.81 35.37
C PRO A 8 5.55 22.51 34.46
N PRO A 9 6.40 23.51 34.18
CA PRO A 9 7.53 23.37 33.26
C PRO A 9 8.49 22.25 33.68
N GLU A 10 8.67 21.98 34.97
CA GLU A 10 9.50 20.86 35.45
C GLU A 10 9.03 19.52 34.87
N ILE A 11 7.72 19.32 34.72
CA ILE A 11 7.15 18.07 34.21
C ILE A 11 7.23 18.01 32.68
N ASN A 12 6.82 19.09 31.99
CA ASN A 12 6.87 19.14 30.52
C ASN A 12 8.32 19.00 30.02
N SER A 13 9.24 19.77 30.60
CA SER A 13 10.68 19.67 30.31
C SER A 13 11.26 18.30 30.63
N THR A 14 11.06 17.77 31.84
CA THR A 14 11.66 16.48 32.21
C THR A 14 11.20 15.35 31.28
N ARG A 15 9.93 15.34 30.86
CA ARG A 15 9.42 14.35 29.91
C ARG A 15 10.10 14.44 28.55
N MET A 16 10.29 15.64 28.03
CA MET A 16 10.96 15.86 26.74
C MET A 16 12.44 15.44 26.79
N TYR A 17 13.15 15.79 27.87
CA TYR A 17 14.58 15.52 28.04
C TYR A 17 14.91 14.08 28.49
N SER A 18 13.92 13.32 28.95
CA SER A 18 14.11 11.89 29.32
C SER A 18 13.84 10.93 28.15
N CYS A 19 13.44 11.45 26.99
CA CYS A 19 13.15 10.66 25.79
C CYS A 19 14.47 10.12 25.16
N PRO A 20 14.48 8.93 24.52
CA PRO A 20 15.64 8.41 23.79
C PRO A 20 16.09 9.22 22.56
N GLY A 21 15.44 10.36 22.27
CA GLY A 21 15.74 11.22 21.11
C GLY A 21 15.11 10.74 19.80
N ALA A 22 15.45 11.42 18.69
CA ALA A 22 14.93 11.11 17.36
C ALA A 22 15.61 9.91 16.67
N GLY A 23 16.71 9.38 17.24
CA GLY A 23 17.52 8.31 16.64
C GLY A 23 16.72 7.09 16.15
N PRO A 24 15.81 6.51 16.96
CA PRO A 24 14.99 5.38 16.53
C PRO A 24 14.09 5.70 15.32
N LEU A 25 13.54 6.91 15.21
CA LEU A 25 12.72 7.33 14.07
C LEU A 25 13.57 7.50 12.80
N ILE A 26 14.78 8.04 12.94
CA ILE A 26 15.73 8.15 11.83
C ILE A 26 16.15 6.76 11.34
N ALA A 27 16.45 5.83 12.26
CA ALA A 27 16.76 4.44 11.90
C ALA A 27 15.59 3.77 11.17
N ALA A 28 14.36 3.93 11.68
CA ALA A 28 13.16 3.43 11.01
C ALA A 28 13.00 4.04 9.60
N ALA A 29 13.22 5.34 9.44
CA ALA A 29 13.17 6.00 8.14
C ALA A 29 14.18 5.40 7.15
N THR A 30 15.40 5.10 7.60
CA THR A 30 16.41 4.47 6.74
C THR A 30 16.03 3.05 6.33
N ALA A 31 15.45 2.26 7.25
CA ALA A 31 15.00 0.90 6.95
C ALA A 31 13.83 0.89 5.95
N TRP A 32 12.84 1.78 6.12
CA TRP A 32 11.73 1.93 5.17
C TRP A 32 12.18 2.38 3.79
N ALA A 33 13.14 3.31 3.72
CA ALA A 33 13.72 3.74 2.45
C ALA A 33 14.49 2.61 1.75
N ALA A 34 15.25 1.81 2.51
CA ALA A 34 15.92 0.63 1.97
C ALA A 34 14.91 -0.40 1.43
N LEU A 35 13.83 -0.67 2.16
CA LEU A 35 12.77 -1.58 1.69
C LEU A 35 12.14 -1.10 0.38
N ALA A 36 11.87 0.19 0.23
CA ALA A 36 11.36 0.75 -1.01
C ALA A 36 12.33 0.57 -2.19
N LEU A 37 13.63 0.77 -1.94
CA LEU A 37 14.69 0.57 -2.94
C LEU A 37 14.82 -0.88 -3.38
N GLU A 38 14.55 -1.85 -2.51
CA GLU A 38 14.53 -3.27 -2.85
C GLU A 38 13.24 -3.67 -3.57
N LEU A 39 12.08 -3.16 -3.16
CA LEU A 39 10.78 -3.50 -3.75
C LEU A 39 10.60 -2.95 -5.17
N SER A 40 11.13 -1.76 -5.46
CA SER A 40 10.99 -1.10 -6.76
C SER A 40 11.54 -1.92 -7.95
N PRO A 41 12.80 -2.42 -7.94
CA PRO A 41 13.32 -3.26 -9.00
C PRO A 41 12.63 -4.63 -9.07
N VAL A 42 12.16 -5.18 -7.94
CA VAL A 42 11.38 -6.43 -7.93
C VAL A 42 10.05 -6.22 -8.66
N ALA A 43 9.33 -5.13 -8.38
CA ALA A 43 8.10 -4.78 -9.07
C ALA A 43 8.32 -4.60 -10.59
N ALA A 44 9.39 -3.90 -10.96
CA ALA A 44 9.77 -3.70 -12.36
C ALA A 44 10.11 -5.03 -13.07
N GLY A 45 10.84 -5.92 -12.38
CA GLY A 45 11.15 -7.26 -12.88
C GLY A 45 9.90 -8.09 -13.13
N TYR A 46 8.93 -8.07 -12.20
CA TYR A 46 7.62 -8.70 -12.40
C TYR A 46 6.89 -8.14 -13.62
N GLY A 47 6.86 -6.82 -13.79
CA GLY A 47 6.26 -6.19 -14.98
C GLY A 47 6.93 -6.62 -16.29
N SER A 48 8.26 -6.76 -16.29
CA SER A 48 9.01 -7.25 -17.45
C SER A 48 8.63 -8.68 -17.82
N ILE A 49 8.54 -9.58 -16.83
CA ILE A 49 8.17 -10.99 -17.05
C ILE A 49 6.72 -11.11 -17.54
N ILE A 50 5.80 -10.35 -16.97
CA ILE A 50 4.40 -10.30 -17.42
C ILE A 50 4.32 -9.84 -18.89
N THR A 51 5.13 -8.84 -19.26
CA THR A 51 5.20 -8.36 -20.65
C THR A 51 5.78 -9.41 -21.60
N GLU A 52 6.83 -10.14 -21.19
CA GLU A 52 7.38 -11.25 -22.00
C GLU A 52 6.35 -12.37 -22.19
N LEU A 53 5.62 -12.71 -21.13
CA LEU A 53 4.58 -13.74 -21.15
C LEU A 53 3.40 -13.35 -22.05
N ALA A 54 2.98 -12.08 -22.03
CA ALA A 54 1.98 -11.56 -22.94
C ALA A 54 2.49 -11.32 -24.38
N GLY A 55 3.81 -11.44 -24.58
CA GLY A 55 4.49 -11.13 -25.85
C GLY A 55 4.50 -12.28 -26.85
N SER A 56 5.24 -12.09 -27.93
CA SER A 56 5.25 -12.99 -29.10
C SER A 56 5.87 -14.37 -28.86
N ARG A 57 6.58 -14.57 -27.75
CA ARG A 57 7.27 -15.85 -27.46
C ARG A 57 6.33 -16.90 -26.88
N TRP A 58 5.26 -16.49 -26.20
CA TRP A 58 4.28 -17.35 -25.55
C TRP A 58 2.88 -17.03 -26.06
N LEU A 59 2.64 -17.35 -27.34
CA LEU A 59 1.36 -17.07 -28.00
C LEU A 59 0.30 -18.09 -27.59
N GLY A 60 -0.74 -17.63 -26.90
CA GLY A 60 -1.95 -18.43 -26.69
C GLY A 60 -2.81 -17.99 -25.51
N PRO A 61 -4.06 -18.48 -25.42
CA PRO A 61 -5.00 -18.10 -24.36
C PRO A 61 -4.50 -18.36 -22.93
N ALA A 62 -3.70 -19.42 -22.74
CA ALA A 62 -3.13 -19.77 -21.44
C ALA A 62 -2.09 -18.73 -20.95
N SER A 63 -1.27 -18.21 -21.87
CA SER A 63 -0.26 -17.19 -21.55
C SER A 63 -0.92 -15.87 -21.16
N VAL A 64 -1.95 -15.47 -21.92
CA VAL A 64 -2.75 -14.28 -21.63
C VAL A 64 -3.46 -14.40 -20.27
N ALA A 65 -4.02 -15.58 -19.95
CA ALA A 65 -4.66 -15.83 -18.66
C ALA A 65 -3.67 -15.74 -17.49
N MET A 66 -2.47 -16.30 -17.63
CA MET A 66 -1.42 -16.23 -16.60
C MET A 66 -0.91 -14.79 -16.40
N ALA A 67 -0.68 -14.05 -17.48
CA ALA A 67 -0.28 -12.64 -17.41
C ALA A 67 -1.35 -11.80 -16.69
N ALA A 68 -2.63 -12.00 -17.03
CA ALA A 68 -3.75 -11.31 -16.38
C ALA A 68 -3.84 -11.60 -14.87
N ALA A 69 -3.60 -12.86 -14.47
CA ALA A 69 -3.64 -13.28 -13.08
C ALA A 69 -2.48 -12.71 -12.23
N ALA A 70 -1.33 -12.42 -12.85
CA ALA A 70 -0.15 -11.88 -12.17
C ALA A 70 -0.17 -10.35 -12.01
N LEU A 71 -0.94 -9.62 -12.83
CA LEU A 71 -1.02 -8.15 -12.81
C LEU A 71 -1.36 -7.54 -11.43
N PRO A 72 -2.36 -8.05 -10.68
CA PRO A 72 -2.70 -7.49 -9.36
C PRO A 72 -1.55 -7.57 -8.36
N TYR A 73 -0.73 -8.61 -8.43
CA TYR A 73 0.44 -8.77 -7.56
C TYR A 73 1.55 -7.77 -7.91
N ALA A 74 1.82 -7.56 -9.20
CA ALA A 74 2.77 -6.55 -9.64
C ALA A 74 2.33 -5.13 -9.25
N GLY A 75 1.04 -4.83 -9.37
CA GLY A 75 0.46 -3.57 -8.89
C GLY A 75 0.59 -3.40 -7.37
N TRP A 76 0.34 -4.46 -6.61
CA TRP A 76 0.53 -4.47 -5.16
C TRP A 76 2.00 -4.25 -4.75
N LEU A 77 2.97 -4.85 -5.45
CA LEU A 77 4.39 -4.63 -5.20
C LEU A 77 4.77 -3.16 -5.41
N HIS A 78 4.30 -2.56 -6.51
CA HIS A 78 4.56 -1.14 -6.80
C HIS A 78 3.94 -0.22 -5.73
N ALA A 79 2.68 -0.46 -5.37
CA ALA A 79 2.01 0.30 -4.31
C ALA A 79 2.68 0.12 -2.93
N SER A 80 3.21 -1.07 -2.65
CA SER A 80 3.94 -1.33 -1.41
C SER A 80 5.29 -0.62 -1.38
N ALA A 81 5.99 -0.54 -2.51
CA ALA A 81 7.23 0.22 -2.64
C ALA A 81 6.98 1.72 -2.38
N THR A 82 5.98 2.32 -3.03
CA THR A 82 5.66 3.74 -2.82
C THR A 82 5.19 4.01 -1.39
N GLN A 83 4.38 3.12 -0.80
CA GLN A 83 3.95 3.25 0.58
C GLN A 83 5.14 3.17 1.58
N ALA A 84 6.14 2.35 1.30
CA ALA A 84 7.37 2.30 2.09
C ALA A 84 8.17 3.62 2.01
N GLU A 85 8.26 4.25 0.83
CA GLU A 85 8.89 5.57 0.68
C GLU A 85 8.15 6.65 1.47
N HIS A 86 6.82 6.68 1.39
CA HIS A 86 6.00 7.59 2.18
C HIS A 86 6.19 7.39 3.68
N THR A 87 6.26 6.14 4.12
CA THR A 87 6.52 5.81 5.54
C THR A 87 7.88 6.31 5.99
N ALA A 88 8.91 6.18 5.14
CA ALA A 88 10.23 6.73 5.42
C ALA A 88 10.22 8.26 5.58
N ALA A 89 9.48 8.97 4.72
CA ALA A 89 9.32 10.42 4.81
C ALA A 89 8.60 10.83 6.11
N GLN A 90 7.50 10.16 6.46
CA GLN A 90 6.75 10.41 7.69
C GLN A 90 7.61 10.21 8.95
N CYS A 91 8.46 9.18 8.99
CA CYS A 91 9.40 8.98 10.09
C CYS A 91 10.40 10.15 10.23
N LYS A 92 10.89 10.71 9.12
CA LYS A 92 11.80 11.88 9.14
C LYS A 92 11.09 13.14 9.62
N GLU A 93 9.86 13.36 9.17
CA GLU A 93 9.05 14.50 9.62
C GLU A 93 8.74 14.40 11.11
N ALA A 94 8.41 13.21 11.62
CA ALA A 94 8.16 12.98 13.04
C ALA A 94 9.42 13.23 13.89
N ALA A 95 10.58 12.78 13.40
CA ALA A 95 11.88 13.09 14.01
C ALA A 95 12.13 14.61 14.07
N ALA A 96 11.88 15.33 12.97
CA ALA A 96 12.06 16.78 12.91
C ALA A 96 11.10 17.53 13.86
N ALA A 97 9.84 17.09 13.97
CA ALA A 97 8.88 17.66 14.90
C ALA A 97 9.32 17.47 16.36
N TYR A 98 9.86 16.31 16.70
CA TYR A 98 10.43 16.06 18.03
C TYR A 98 11.62 16.98 18.31
N GLU A 99 12.60 17.07 17.40
CA GLU A 99 13.80 17.91 17.59
C GLU A 99 13.43 19.40 17.72
N LEU A 100 12.44 19.87 16.96
CA LEU A 100 11.93 21.22 17.09
C LEU A 100 11.33 21.45 18.48
N ALA A 101 10.46 20.55 18.94
CA ALA A 101 9.86 20.65 20.26
C ALA A 101 10.91 20.58 21.38
N PHE A 102 11.89 19.69 21.24
CA PHE A 102 13.03 19.58 22.15
C PHE A 102 13.82 20.90 22.22
N SER A 103 14.14 21.51 21.07
CA SER A 103 14.87 22.78 21.00
C SER A 103 14.12 23.97 21.61
N MET A 104 12.79 23.93 21.59
CA MET A 104 11.94 24.95 22.21
C MET A 104 11.72 24.72 23.71
N THR A 105 11.84 23.48 24.17
CA THR A 105 11.54 23.12 25.56
C THR A 105 12.65 23.59 26.50
N MET A 106 12.26 24.20 27.61
CA MET A 106 13.19 24.75 28.58
C MET A 106 14.12 23.66 29.16
N PRO A 107 15.42 23.93 29.31
CA PRO A 107 16.31 22.98 29.96
C PRO A 107 15.96 22.83 31.45
N PRO A 108 15.80 21.60 31.99
CA PRO A 108 15.47 21.38 33.40
C PRO A 108 16.40 22.11 34.40
N PRO A 109 17.73 22.22 34.18
CA PRO A 109 18.60 22.98 35.07
C PRO A 109 18.27 24.47 35.16
N VAL A 110 17.74 25.08 34.09
CA VAL A 110 17.36 26.51 34.07
C VAL A 110 16.13 26.74 34.93
N ILE A 111 15.13 25.84 34.82
CA ILE A 111 13.92 25.87 35.66
C ILE A 111 14.31 25.67 37.13
N ALA A 112 15.16 24.67 37.42
CA ALA A 112 15.63 24.41 38.78
C ALA A 112 16.37 25.62 39.38
N ALA A 113 17.24 26.27 38.61
CA ALA A 113 17.94 27.48 39.06
C ALA A 113 16.97 28.59 39.45
N ASN A 114 15.94 28.85 38.62
CA ASN A 114 14.87 29.79 38.97
C ASN A 114 14.17 29.40 40.28
N ARG A 115 13.82 28.13 40.48
CA ARG A 115 13.11 27.69 41.69
C ARG A 115 13.93 27.80 42.98
N THR A 116 15.26 27.82 42.88
CA THR A 116 16.14 28.00 44.07
C THR A 116 16.28 29.44 44.53
N LEU A 117 15.99 30.43 43.68
CA LEU A 117 16.25 31.84 43.96
C LEU A 117 15.20 32.51 44.88
N PRO A 118 13.87 32.30 44.72
CA PRO A 118 12.87 32.92 45.58
C PRO A 118 13.03 32.62 47.07
N PRO A 119 13.32 31.37 47.51
CA PRO A 119 13.55 31.09 48.92
C PRO A 119 14.70 31.92 49.52
N THR A 120 15.79 32.11 48.78
CA THR A 120 16.92 32.94 49.21
C THR A 120 16.52 34.41 49.30
N LEU A 121 15.85 34.94 48.27
CA LEU A 121 15.41 36.34 48.25
C LEU A 121 14.42 36.65 49.37
N VAL A 122 13.50 35.73 49.67
CA VAL A 122 12.55 35.83 50.79
C VAL A 122 13.28 35.86 52.13
N ALA A 123 14.28 34.99 52.33
CA ALA A 123 15.05 34.92 53.58
C ALA A 123 15.79 36.22 53.90
N ILE A 124 16.16 37.02 52.89
CA ILE A 124 16.82 38.33 53.04
C ILE A 124 15.87 39.52 52.83
N ASN A 125 14.55 39.32 52.74
CA ASN A 125 13.58 40.37 52.43
C ASN A 125 13.03 41.13 53.66
N PHE A 126 13.86 41.39 54.69
CA PHE A 126 13.41 41.99 55.96
C PHE A 126 12.71 43.35 55.79
N PHE A 127 13.18 44.17 54.86
CA PHE A 127 12.65 45.51 54.58
C PHE A 127 11.77 45.56 53.32
N GLY A 128 11.42 44.41 52.73
CA GLY A 128 10.62 44.35 51.50
C GLY A 128 11.35 44.77 50.21
N GLN A 129 12.65 45.10 50.28
CA GLN A 129 13.44 45.59 49.13
C GLN A 129 13.60 44.55 48.01
N ASN A 130 13.56 43.25 48.33
CA ASN A 130 13.69 42.17 47.35
C ASN A 130 12.35 41.77 46.72
N THR A 131 11.23 42.39 47.12
CA THR A 131 9.90 42.07 46.58
C THR A 131 9.84 42.21 45.05
N PRO A 132 10.42 43.24 44.41
CA PRO A 132 10.46 43.32 42.94
C PRO A 132 11.27 42.17 42.32
N ALA A 133 12.40 41.78 42.91
CA ALA A 133 13.24 40.68 42.40
C ALA A 133 12.54 39.31 42.51
N ILE A 134 11.78 39.08 43.59
CA ILE A 134 10.93 37.89 43.74
C ILE A 134 9.87 37.88 42.63
N ALA A 135 9.17 39.00 42.43
CA ALA A 135 8.13 39.12 41.40
C ALA A 135 8.70 38.87 39.98
N THR A 136 9.87 39.42 39.66
CA THR A 136 10.55 39.14 38.38
C THR A 136 10.92 37.66 38.23
N THR A 137 11.36 37.00 39.31
CA THR A 137 11.72 35.59 39.27
C THR A 137 10.49 34.69 39.04
N GLU A 138 9.37 35.00 39.70
CA GLU A 138 8.09 34.29 39.46
C GLU A 138 7.55 34.56 38.05
N LEU A 139 7.75 35.77 37.49
CA LEU A 139 7.38 36.06 36.10
C LEU A 139 8.19 35.20 35.12
N HIS A 140 9.51 35.13 35.27
CA HIS A 140 10.36 34.27 34.43
C HIS A 140 9.95 32.80 34.54
N TYR A 141 9.48 32.35 35.70
CA TYR A 141 8.94 31.00 35.85
C TYR A 141 7.68 30.78 35.01
N VAL A 142 6.75 31.74 35.01
CA VAL A 142 5.55 31.70 34.17
C VAL A 142 5.91 31.73 32.68
N GLU A 143 6.93 32.49 32.28
CA GLU A 143 7.42 32.51 30.89
C GLU A 143 7.97 31.14 30.46
N MET A 144 8.78 30.49 31.33
CA MET A 144 9.25 29.12 31.08
C MET A 144 8.08 28.14 30.95
N TRP A 145 7.05 28.28 31.80
CA TRP A 145 5.85 27.45 31.71
C TRP A 145 5.14 27.65 30.37
N ILE A 146 4.89 28.89 29.96
CA ILE A 146 4.20 29.19 28.69
C ILE A 146 5.01 28.65 27.50
N GLN A 147 6.34 28.79 27.52
CA GLN A 147 7.20 28.28 26.45
C GLN A 147 7.14 26.74 26.33
N ASP A 148 7.19 26.02 27.46
CA ASP A 148 7.04 24.56 27.48
C ASP A 148 5.68 24.12 26.96
N VAL A 149 4.62 24.83 27.35
CA VAL A 149 3.26 24.57 26.87
C VAL A 149 3.18 24.79 25.36
N ALA A 150 3.76 25.88 24.85
CA ALA A 150 3.83 26.16 23.42
C ALA A 150 4.62 25.08 22.66
N ALA A 151 5.75 24.61 23.21
CA ALA A 151 6.54 23.53 22.64
C ALA A 151 5.72 22.23 22.54
N MET A 152 5.01 21.85 23.61
CA MET A 152 4.21 20.62 23.61
C MET A 152 2.98 20.69 22.69
N TYR A 153 2.29 21.83 22.65
CA TYR A 153 1.18 22.02 21.70
C TYR A 153 1.66 22.11 20.25
N GLY A 154 2.81 22.72 20.00
CA GLY A 154 3.46 22.71 18.68
C GLY A 154 3.80 21.28 18.22
N TYR A 155 4.34 20.47 19.13
CA TYR A 155 4.61 19.05 18.87
C TYR A 155 3.32 18.27 18.57
N ALA A 156 2.33 18.34 19.47
CA ALA A 156 1.08 17.59 19.35
C ALA A 156 0.21 18.03 18.17
N GLY A 157 0.29 19.32 17.81
CA GLY A 157 -0.38 19.89 16.64
C GLY A 157 0.35 19.63 15.33
N SER A 158 1.58 19.10 15.36
CA SER A 158 2.32 18.79 14.14
C SER A 158 1.63 17.63 13.39
N PRO A 159 1.38 17.77 12.07
CA PRO A 159 0.83 16.68 11.28
C PRO A 159 1.66 15.41 11.38
N ALA A 160 2.98 15.55 11.55
CA ALA A 160 3.90 14.43 11.73
C ALA A 160 3.65 13.65 13.03
N ALA A 161 3.39 14.32 14.16
CA ALA A 161 3.03 13.65 15.42
C ALA A 161 1.61 13.05 15.38
N ALA A 162 0.72 13.61 14.57
CA ALA A 162 -0.64 13.11 14.36
C ALA A 162 -0.75 12.01 13.27
N SER A 163 0.31 11.79 12.50
CA SER A 163 0.29 10.93 11.32
C SER A 163 0.12 9.46 11.71
N ARG A 164 -0.97 8.85 11.27
CA ARG A 164 -1.11 7.39 11.27
C ARG A 164 -0.49 6.85 10.00
N LEU A 165 0.43 5.89 10.15
CA LEU A 165 0.95 5.14 9.02
C LEU A 165 -0.21 4.40 8.35
N ALA A 166 -0.31 4.51 7.02
CA ALA A 166 -1.32 3.75 6.29
C ALA A 166 -1.02 2.26 6.40
N SER A 167 -2.07 1.46 6.57
CA SER A 167 -1.93 0.00 6.63
C SER A 167 -1.61 -0.56 5.25
N PHE A 168 -0.67 -1.49 5.18
CA PHE A 168 -0.42 -2.26 3.96
C PHE A 168 -1.58 -3.20 3.71
N SER A 169 -2.08 -3.23 2.47
CA SER A 169 -3.04 -4.24 2.03
C SER A 169 -2.33 -5.57 1.79
N GLN A 170 -3.05 -6.68 1.89
CA GLN A 170 -2.52 -7.97 1.48
C GLN A 170 -2.57 -8.11 -0.05
N PRO A 171 -1.59 -8.81 -0.65
CA PRO A 171 -1.63 -9.11 -2.07
C PRO A 171 -2.85 -9.98 -2.38
N GLN A 172 -3.45 -9.77 -3.55
CA GLN A 172 -4.50 -10.66 -4.04
C GLN A 172 -3.89 -11.99 -4.48
N LEU A 173 -4.65 -13.08 -4.32
CA LEU A 173 -4.27 -14.40 -4.79
C LEU A 173 -4.20 -14.39 -6.32
N THR A 174 -3.07 -14.85 -6.86
CA THR A 174 -2.85 -14.98 -8.30
C THR A 174 -3.41 -16.30 -8.86
N THR A 175 -3.77 -17.24 -7.99
CA THR A 175 -4.31 -18.55 -8.37
C THR A 175 -5.69 -18.73 -7.76
N GLU A 176 -6.66 -19.13 -8.58
CA GLU A 176 -8.02 -19.39 -8.15
C GLU A 176 -8.15 -20.91 -7.81
N PRO A 177 -8.62 -21.28 -6.60
CA PRO A 177 -8.69 -22.69 -6.17
C PRO A 177 -9.57 -23.59 -7.05
N ALA A 178 -10.66 -23.05 -7.63
CA ALA A 178 -11.51 -23.77 -8.58
C ALA A 178 -10.96 -23.74 -10.03
N GLY A 179 -9.78 -23.18 -10.28
CA GLY A 179 -9.17 -23.09 -11.61
C GLY A 179 -8.97 -24.46 -12.26
N LEU A 180 -8.67 -25.49 -11.46
CA LEU A 180 -8.57 -26.87 -11.94
C LEU A 180 -9.93 -27.44 -12.37
N ALA A 181 -11.01 -27.08 -11.66
CA ALA A 181 -12.36 -27.50 -12.02
C ALA A 181 -12.85 -26.79 -13.29
N ALA A 182 -12.57 -25.49 -13.41
CA ALA A 182 -12.84 -24.71 -14.63
C ALA A 182 -12.05 -25.25 -15.83
N GLN A 183 -10.78 -25.60 -15.64
CA GLN A 183 -9.95 -26.26 -16.66
C GLN A 183 -10.55 -27.60 -17.09
N HIS A 184 -10.94 -28.44 -16.13
CA HIS A 184 -11.59 -29.72 -16.42
C HIS A 184 -12.88 -29.53 -17.22
N GLY A 185 -13.73 -28.57 -16.82
CA GLY A 185 -14.95 -28.21 -17.54
C GLY A 185 -14.67 -27.74 -18.97
N ALA A 186 -13.64 -26.92 -19.18
CA ALA A 186 -13.23 -26.46 -20.50
C ALA A 186 -12.75 -27.62 -21.40
N VAL A 187 -11.99 -28.59 -20.86
CA VAL A 187 -11.56 -29.80 -21.58
C VAL A 187 -12.76 -30.66 -21.96
N VAL A 188 -13.71 -30.87 -21.04
CA VAL A 188 -14.94 -31.62 -21.31
C VAL A 188 -15.78 -30.94 -22.40
N HIS A 189 -15.91 -29.61 -22.35
CA HIS A 189 -16.64 -28.84 -23.36
C HIS A 189 -15.96 -28.88 -24.74
N ALA A 190 -14.63 -28.84 -24.79
CA ALA A 190 -13.88 -29.00 -26.04
C ALA A 190 -14.07 -30.41 -26.64
N ALA A 191 -14.04 -31.45 -25.79
CA ALA A 191 -14.28 -32.81 -26.24
C ALA A 191 -15.73 -33.01 -26.75
N SER A 192 -16.73 -32.42 -26.09
CA SER A 192 -18.13 -32.53 -26.50
C SER A 192 -18.43 -31.78 -27.80
N THR A 193 -17.84 -30.60 -28.00
CA THR A 193 -17.97 -29.84 -29.27
C THR A 193 -17.28 -30.55 -30.43
N ALA A 194 -16.10 -31.14 -30.22
CA ALA A 194 -15.45 -31.98 -31.21
C ALA A 194 -16.33 -33.19 -31.59
N ALA A 195 -16.84 -33.93 -30.60
CA ALA A 195 -17.75 -35.06 -30.83
C ALA A 195 -19.03 -34.64 -31.59
N GLY A 196 -19.66 -33.53 -31.21
CA GLY A 196 -20.84 -32.99 -31.89
C GLY A 196 -20.56 -32.58 -33.34
N SER A 197 -19.38 -32.00 -33.61
CA SER A 197 -18.97 -31.65 -34.98
C SER A 197 -18.80 -32.89 -35.86
N HIS A 198 -18.17 -33.96 -35.36
CA HIS A 198 -18.02 -35.23 -36.08
C HIS A 198 -19.39 -35.87 -36.42
N GLN A 199 -20.35 -35.79 -35.51
CA GLN A 199 -21.68 -36.37 -35.69
C GLN A 199 -22.51 -35.60 -36.75
N LEU A 200 -22.35 -34.28 -36.81
CA LEU A 200 -22.92 -33.44 -37.87
C LEU A 200 -22.27 -33.74 -39.23
N THR A 201 -20.95 -33.88 -39.29
CA THR A 201 -20.23 -34.22 -40.53
C THR A 201 -20.64 -35.60 -41.06
N LEU A 202 -20.78 -36.61 -40.19
CA LEU A 202 -21.26 -37.93 -40.57
C LEU A 202 -22.71 -37.90 -41.08
N SER A 203 -23.58 -37.14 -40.43
CA SER A 203 -24.98 -36.99 -40.85
C SER A 203 -25.07 -36.34 -42.24
N GLN A 204 -24.26 -35.32 -42.51
CA GLN A 204 -24.17 -34.67 -43.82
C GLN A 204 -23.62 -35.60 -44.90
N LEU A 205 -22.58 -36.39 -44.60
CA LEU A 205 -22.03 -37.40 -45.53
C LEU A 205 -23.07 -38.48 -45.87
N VAL A 206 -23.81 -38.97 -44.88
CA VAL A 206 -24.90 -39.93 -45.09
C VAL A 206 -26.00 -39.31 -45.96
N SER A 207 -26.46 -38.09 -45.68
CA SER A 207 -27.47 -37.40 -46.48
C SER A 207 -27.02 -37.16 -47.94
N CYS A 208 -25.75 -36.80 -48.17
CA CYS A 208 -25.17 -36.69 -49.51
C CYS A 208 -25.17 -38.05 -50.22
N SER A 209 -24.69 -39.11 -49.57
CA SER A 209 -24.64 -40.45 -50.18
C SER A 209 -26.02 -41.00 -50.55
N VAL A 210 -27.04 -40.75 -49.73
CA VAL A 210 -28.42 -41.16 -49.99
C VAL A 210 -29.01 -40.35 -51.15
N SER A 211 -28.67 -39.06 -51.24
CA SER A 211 -29.11 -38.18 -52.32
C SER A 211 -28.45 -38.55 -53.67
N ASP A 212 -27.15 -38.89 -53.66
CA ASP A 212 -26.43 -39.41 -54.84
C ASP A 212 -26.98 -40.77 -55.29
N LEU A 213 -27.29 -41.66 -54.35
CA LEU A 213 -27.89 -42.96 -54.67
C LEU A 213 -29.31 -42.82 -55.24
N ALA A 214 -30.11 -41.90 -54.69
CA ALA A 214 -31.45 -41.59 -55.19
C ALA A 214 -31.44 -40.88 -56.55
N ALA A 215 -30.41 -40.08 -56.85
CA ALA A 215 -30.20 -39.49 -58.16
C ALA A 215 -29.81 -40.55 -59.21
N LYS A 216 -28.95 -41.49 -58.83
CA LYS A 216 -28.48 -42.59 -59.70
C LYS A 216 -29.56 -43.62 -60.00
N SER A 217 -30.54 -43.81 -59.11
CA SER A 217 -31.69 -44.69 -59.34
C SER A 217 -32.79 -44.06 -60.22
N ARG A 218 -32.72 -42.76 -60.53
CA ARG A 218 -33.72 -42.05 -61.33
C ARG A 218 -33.37 -41.87 -62.80
N THR A 219 -32.22 -42.35 -63.28
CA THR A 219 -31.90 -42.32 -64.71
C THR A 219 -32.73 -43.38 -65.47
N PRO A 220 -33.69 -43.02 -66.33
CA PRO A 220 -34.46 -44.00 -67.09
C PRO A 220 -33.59 -44.59 -68.20
N HIS A 221 -33.62 -45.92 -68.34
CA HIS A 221 -33.05 -46.63 -69.48
C HIS A 221 -33.86 -46.29 -70.74
N ALA A 222 -33.36 -45.36 -71.56
CA ALA A 222 -33.96 -45.05 -72.85
C ALA A 222 -33.65 -46.17 -73.86
N VAL A 223 -34.64 -47.01 -74.15
CA VAL A 223 -34.60 -47.99 -75.25
C VAL A 223 -34.78 -47.25 -76.58
N PRO A 224 -33.92 -47.46 -77.60
CA PRO A 224 -34.01 -46.75 -78.88
C PRO A 224 -35.07 -47.33 -79.84
N ARG A 225 -35.53 -46.43 -80.73
CA ARG A 225 -36.70 -46.41 -81.63
C ARG A 225 -36.77 -47.50 -82.73
N SER A 226 -37.94 -47.63 -83.34
CA SER A 226 -38.04 -47.61 -84.82
C SER A 226 -39.38 -47.02 -85.32
N PRO A 227 -39.41 -46.15 -86.36
CA PRO A 227 -40.64 -45.58 -86.92
C PRO A 227 -41.17 -46.39 -88.12
N ALA A 228 -42.50 -46.53 -88.20
CA ALA A 228 -43.20 -47.06 -89.37
C ALA A 228 -43.56 -45.92 -90.34
N ALA A 229 -43.28 -46.13 -91.62
CA ALA A 229 -43.76 -45.30 -92.74
C ALA A 229 -44.86 -46.07 -93.49
N GLY A 230 -45.92 -45.35 -93.85
CA GLY A 230 -47.04 -45.78 -94.68
C GLY A 230 -47.96 -44.60 -94.92
#